data_AF-A0A165D4R8-F1
#
_entry.id   AF-A0A165D4R8-F1
#
_cell.length_a   1.000
_cell.length_b   1.000
_cell.length_c   1.000
_cell.angle_alpha   90.00
_cell.angle_beta   90.00
_cell.angle_gamma   90.00
#
_symmetry.space_group_name_H-M   'P 1'
#
loop_
_entity.id
_entity.type
_entity.pdbx_description
1 polymer ?
#
loop_
_entity_poly.entity_id
_entity_poly.type
_entity_poly.pdbx_seq_one_letter_code
_entity_poly.pdbx_strand_id
1 'polypeptide(L)'
;MSYGRVTLNDGNKAPRIAFGAGSRVWKHEDATQYVRQALEAGFSHLDNAQLYDNEEYVGAALAASGTARENVFITSKYSRGDVDAAIASSLSKLGVEYLDLYLIHHVMVIPEGQIPAVWAKMEAIRARGQAKSIGVSNFGVPELQQILASGTVVPAVNQIQLHPYNYHALLPIIRFCGECGIAIEAYSSLIPITRTPGGPLDPVLFRIANRINGTPAQVIFAWLRFKGIMIVTTSGKVERLEEYLDVPNLPPLTEEEVRDIERAGRQGAAWYEARMGGARSVKEVEAQVLHEPVRPGEARMRGALTVFDDKSVDVEAQVLHEPTVRWRRVVLLGIATCSAVCLTLRAWNWMASW
;
A
#
# COMPACT_ATOMS: atom_id res chain seq x y z
N MET A 1 -3.99 3.74 -21.25
CA MET A 1 -4.36 4.28 -19.93
C MET A 1 -3.12 4.25 -19.05
N SER A 2 -2.84 5.32 -18.31
CA SER A 2 -1.76 5.29 -17.33
C SER A 2 -2.19 4.52 -16.08
N TYR A 3 -1.23 4.15 -15.22
CA TYR A 3 -1.53 3.54 -13.92
C TYR A 3 -2.42 4.43 -13.03
N GLY A 4 -2.49 5.73 -13.29
CA GLY A 4 -3.16 6.69 -12.43
C GLY A 4 -2.43 6.90 -11.11
N ARG A 5 -3.09 7.61 -10.18
CA ARG A 5 -2.54 7.99 -8.88
C ARG A 5 -3.43 7.49 -7.74
N VAL A 6 -2.85 7.24 -6.56
CA VAL A 6 -3.54 7.02 -5.29
C VAL A 6 -3.55 8.33 -4.52
N THR A 7 -4.66 8.64 -3.84
CA THR A 7 -4.70 9.72 -2.84
C THR A 7 -4.31 9.13 -1.50
N LEU A 8 -3.22 9.61 -0.92
CA LEU A 8 -2.74 9.21 0.41
C LEU A 8 -3.60 9.86 1.50
N ASN A 9 -3.48 9.40 2.76
CA ASN A 9 -4.25 9.92 3.89
C ASN A 9 -3.99 11.39 4.23
N ASP A 10 -2.90 11.97 3.73
CA ASP A 10 -2.55 13.38 3.86
C ASP A 10 -3.00 14.24 2.65
N GLY A 11 -3.73 13.64 1.70
CA GLY A 11 -4.25 14.29 0.50
C GLY A 11 -3.27 14.37 -0.68
N ASN A 12 -1.99 14.03 -0.49
CA ASN A 12 -1.02 13.97 -1.58
C ASN A 12 -1.35 12.83 -2.55
N LYS A 13 -0.94 12.97 -3.83
CA LYS A 13 -1.21 11.97 -4.88
C LYS A 13 0.06 11.27 -5.34
N ALA A 14 0.17 9.98 -5.07
CA ALA A 14 1.30 9.15 -5.49
C ALA A 14 0.97 8.35 -6.77
N PRO A 15 1.86 8.27 -7.78
CA PRO A 15 1.70 7.34 -8.89
C PRO A 15 1.70 5.89 -8.40
N ARG A 16 0.80 5.06 -8.93
CA ARG A 16 0.62 3.67 -8.44
C ARG A 16 1.81 2.74 -8.70
N ILE A 17 2.70 3.10 -9.62
CA ILE A 17 3.87 2.31 -9.97
C ILE A 17 5.13 3.18 -9.92
N ALA A 18 6.15 2.68 -9.25
CA ALA A 18 7.44 3.29 -9.05
C ALA A 18 8.56 2.45 -9.67
N PHE A 19 9.59 3.13 -10.17
CA PHE A 19 10.86 2.52 -10.57
C PHE A 19 11.81 2.51 -9.38
N GLY A 20 12.15 1.32 -8.88
CA GLY A 20 13.12 1.10 -7.81
C GLY A 20 14.55 1.16 -8.36
N ALA A 21 15.34 2.09 -7.83
CA ALA A 21 16.62 2.51 -8.42
C ALA A 21 17.88 1.99 -7.72
N GLY A 22 17.81 1.05 -6.77
CA GLY A 22 19.05 0.63 -6.08
C GLY A 22 19.04 -0.51 -5.06
N SER A 23 17.90 -1.13 -4.73
CA SER A 23 17.84 -2.09 -3.60
C SER A 23 18.79 -3.29 -3.76
N ARG A 24 18.64 -4.00 -4.88
CA ARG A 24 19.44 -5.19 -5.20
C ARG A 24 20.19 -5.05 -6.51
N VAL A 25 19.61 -4.32 -7.44
CA VAL A 25 20.21 -3.99 -8.73
C VAL A 25 20.74 -2.58 -8.57
N TRP A 26 21.99 -2.35 -8.98
CA TRP A 26 22.69 -1.06 -8.93
C TRP A 26 22.96 -0.47 -7.54
N LYS A 27 22.94 -1.31 -6.51
CA LYS A 27 23.38 -0.89 -5.17
C LYS A 27 24.88 -0.58 -5.22
N HIS A 28 25.28 0.62 -4.80
CA HIS A 28 26.66 1.11 -4.92
C HIS A 28 27.17 1.19 -6.37
N GLU A 29 26.28 1.18 -7.37
CA GLU A 29 26.64 1.31 -8.79
C GLU A 29 25.97 2.53 -9.41
N ASP A 30 26.46 2.93 -10.59
CA ASP A 30 25.86 3.99 -11.38
C ASP A 30 24.51 3.53 -11.99
N ALA A 31 23.43 4.09 -11.46
CA ALA A 31 22.06 3.84 -11.92
C ALA A 31 21.56 4.83 -12.99
N THR A 32 22.39 5.80 -13.41
CA THR A 32 21.97 6.95 -14.24
C THR A 32 21.26 6.50 -15.52
N GLN A 33 21.87 5.56 -16.25
CA GLN A 33 21.31 5.09 -17.52
C GLN A 33 19.93 4.42 -17.35
N TYR A 34 19.70 3.73 -16.23
CA TYR A 34 18.48 2.97 -15.98
C TYR A 34 17.36 3.87 -15.48
N VAL A 35 17.69 4.87 -14.66
CA VAL A 35 16.75 5.92 -14.28
C VAL A 35 16.31 6.72 -15.52
N ARG A 36 17.25 7.07 -16.41
CA ARG A 36 16.93 7.74 -17.68
C ARG A 36 15.96 6.89 -18.52
N GLN A 37 16.27 5.60 -18.70
CA GLN A 37 15.39 4.66 -19.42
C GLN A 37 13.99 4.58 -18.80
N ALA A 38 13.89 4.55 -17.47
CA ALA A 38 12.59 4.53 -16.79
C ALA A 38 11.78 5.81 -17.02
N LEU A 39 12.42 6.98 -16.91
CA LEU A 39 11.78 8.27 -17.20
C LEU A 39 11.31 8.34 -18.67
N GLU A 40 12.15 7.92 -19.61
CA GLU A 40 11.82 7.88 -21.05
C GLU A 40 10.68 6.91 -21.36
N ALA A 41 10.62 5.76 -20.69
CA ALA A 41 9.52 4.81 -20.80
C ALA A 41 8.20 5.35 -20.22
N GLY A 42 8.24 6.41 -19.41
CA GLY A 42 7.06 7.07 -18.84
C GLY A 42 6.84 6.83 -17.34
N PHE A 43 7.82 6.31 -16.61
CA PHE A 43 7.76 6.32 -15.15
C PHE A 43 7.83 7.77 -14.65
N SER A 44 6.97 8.08 -13.67
CA SER A 44 6.92 9.37 -12.99
C SER A 44 7.03 9.23 -11.48
N HIS A 45 7.45 8.07 -10.99
CA HIS A 45 7.72 7.80 -9.60
C HIS A 45 9.05 7.04 -9.50
N LEU A 46 10.03 7.66 -8.84
CA LEU A 46 11.35 7.08 -8.58
C LEU A 46 11.44 6.70 -7.10
N ASP A 47 11.74 5.43 -6.82
CA ASP A 47 11.95 4.91 -5.47
C ASP A 47 13.45 4.62 -5.24
N ASN A 48 14.04 5.30 -4.27
CA ASN A 48 15.44 5.15 -3.86
C ASN A 48 15.54 4.99 -2.33
N ALA A 49 16.75 4.91 -1.78
CA ALA A 49 17.04 4.92 -0.35
C ALA A 49 18.49 5.35 -0.08
N GLN A 50 18.74 5.96 1.08
CA GLN A 50 20.09 6.26 1.57
C GLN A 50 20.98 5.00 1.62
N LEU A 51 20.40 3.81 1.88
CA LEU A 51 21.13 2.54 1.92
C LEU A 51 21.74 2.12 0.58
N TYR A 52 21.21 2.62 -0.54
CA TYR A 52 21.64 2.16 -1.86
C TYR A 52 22.92 2.84 -2.33
N ASP A 53 23.32 3.94 -1.67
CA ASP A 53 24.54 4.71 -1.96
C ASP A 53 24.71 5.03 -3.44
N ASN A 54 23.61 5.44 -4.07
CA ASN A 54 23.55 5.79 -5.48
C ASN A 54 22.60 6.97 -5.78
N GLU A 55 22.17 7.70 -4.73
CA GLU A 55 21.24 8.83 -4.84
C GLU A 55 21.76 9.93 -5.77
N GLU A 56 23.07 10.14 -5.81
CA GLU A 56 23.75 11.05 -6.74
C GLU A 56 23.49 10.73 -8.22
N TYR A 57 23.42 9.44 -8.59
CA TYR A 57 23.18 9.02 -9.97
C TYR A 57 21.71 9.18 -10.36
N VAL A 58 20.80 8.96 -9.41
CA VAL A 58 19.37 9.24 -9.61
C VAL A 58 19.14 10.75 -9.78
N GLY A 59 19.80 11.57 -8.97
CA GLY A 59 19.78 13.03 -9.12
C GLY A 59 20.34 13.51 -10.45
N ALA A 60 21.47 12.95 -10.89
CA ALA A 60 22.08 13.27 -12.18
C ALA A 60 21.16 12.92 -13.36
N ALA A 61 20.53 11.74 -13.34
CA ALA A 61 19.57 11.33 -14.36
C ALA A 61 18.32 12.22 -14.38
N LEU A 62 17.82 12.60 -13.21
CA LEU A 62 16.67 13.51 -13.09
C LEU A 62 16.99 14.88 -13.68
N ALA A 63 18.13 15.47 -13.31
CA ALA A 63 18.57 16.76 -13.84
C ALA A 63 18.77 16.72 -15.36
N ALA A 64 19.40 15.65 -15.88
CA ALA A 64 19.62 15.46 -17.31
C ALA A 64 18.32 15.23 -18.10
N SER A 65 17.26 14.71 -17.47
CA SER A 65 15.98 14.46 -18.14
C SER A 65 15.25 15.74 -18.56
N GLY A 66 15.55 16.88 -17.92
CA GLY A 66 14.81 18.13 -18.11
C GLY A 66 13.35 18.08 -17.63
N THR A 67 12.93 17.01 -16.96
CA THR A 67 11.56 16.89 -16.43
C THR A 67 11.37 17.86 -15.27
N ALA A 68 10.30 18.65 -15.32
CA ALA A 68 9.94 19.56 -14.22
C ALA A 68 9.78 18.77 -12.91
N ARG A 69 10.33 19.28 -11.80
CA ARG A 69 10.44 18.57 -10.52
C ARG A 69 9.08 18.10 -10.02
N GLU A 70 8.03 18.90 -10.18
CA GLU A 70 6.66 18.61 -9.78
C GLU A 70 5.99 17.48 -10.57
N ASN A 71 6.55 17.09 -11.73
CA ASN A 71 6.05 16.00 -12.56
C ASN A 71 6.65 14.64 -12.18
N VAL A 72 7.66 14.60 -11.31
CA VAL A 72 8.28 13.36 -10.82
C VAL A 72 8.03 13.22 -9.33
N PHE A 73 7.45 12.11 -8.91
CA PHE A 73 7.31 11.73 -7.50
C PHE A 73 8.59 11.03 -7.04
N ILE A 74 9.25 11.54 -6.00
CA ILE A 74 10.51 10.97 -5.52
C ILE A 74 10.34 10.43 -4.10
N THR A 75 10.67 9.15 -3.93
CA THR A 75 10.74 8.47 -2.65
C THR A 75 12.19 8.20 -2.28
N SER A 76 12.58 8.53 -1.05
CA SER A 76 13.83 8.03 -0.44
C SER A 76 13.58 7.55 1.00
N LYS A 77 14.59 6.95 1.64
CA LYS A 77 14.45 6.24 2.92
C LYS A 77 15.60 6.51 3.89
N TYR A 78 15.26 6.89 5.11
CA TYR A 78 16.18 6.96 6.24
C TYR A 78 16.66 5.56 6.62
N SER A 79 17.97 5.33 6.56
CA SER A 79 18.55 3.99 6.73
C SER A 79 19.63 3.91 7.81
N ARG A 80 20.27 5.04 8.16
CA ARG A 80 21.37 5.11 9.14
C ARG A 80 21.72 6.56 9.51
N GLY A 81 22.39 6.70 10.64
CA GLY A 81 22.93 7.99 11.13
C GLY A 81 21.88 8.81 11.86
N ASP A 82 22.09 10.12 11.95
CA ASP A 82 21.07 11.04 12.46
C ASP A 82 20.01 11.32 11.36
N VAL A 83 18.74 11.37 11.75
CA VAL A 83 17.60 11.50 10.82
C VAL A 83 17.63 12.84 10.07
N ASP A 84 17.95 13.95 10.75
CA ASP A 84 17.99 15.29 10.14
C ASP A 84 19.19 15.41 9.18
N ALA A 85 20.34 14.86 9.56
CA ALA A 85 21.50 14.77 8.68
C ALA A 85 21.23 13.87 7.46
N ALA A 86 20.51 12.76 7.65
CA ALA A 86 20.21 11.81 6.58
C ALA A 86 19.30 12.43 5.50
N ILE A 87 18.21 13.11 5.87
CA ILE A 87 17.35 13.77 4.89
C ILE A 87 18.10 14.89 4.15
N ALA A 88 18.91 15.68 4.87
CA ALA A 88 19.71 16.73 4.24
C ALA A 88 20.69 16.17 3.21
N SER A 89 21.34 15.05 3.54
CA SER A 89 22.24 14.35 2.62
C SER A 89 21.48 13.79 1.41
N SER A 90 20.33 13.14 1.60
CA SER A 90 19.53 12.61 0.48
C SER A 90 19.05 13.72 -0.46
N LEU A 91 18.54 14.84 0.07
CA LEU A 91 18.14 16.00 -0.72
C LEU A 91 19.31 16.57 -1.53
N SER A 92 20.49 16.71 -0.90
CA SER A 92 21.70 17.19 -1.55
C SER A 92 22.17 16.25 -2.67
N LYS A 93 22.19 14.94 -2.43
CA LYS A 93 22.64 13.95 -3.43
C LYS A 93 21.69 13.87 -4.61
N LEU A 94 20.38 13.87 -4.34
CA LEU A 94 19.35 13.87 -5.39
C LEU A 94 19.29 15.22 -6.13
N GLY A 95 19.85 16.28 -5.58
CA GLY A 95 19.79 17.63 -6.15
C GLY A 95 18.37 18.22 -6.15
N VAL A 96 17.60 17.95 -5.09
CA VAL A 96 16.19 18.40 -4.97
C VAL A 96 15.94 19.09 -3.64
N GLU A 97 14.96 20.00 -3.60
CA GLU A 97 14.62 20.75 -2.39
C GLU A 97 13.69 19.99 -1.44
N TYR A 98 12.91 19.04 -1.97
CA TYR A 98 11.98 18.23 -1.21
C TYR A 98 11.87 16.80 -1.78
N LEU A 99 11.44 15.86 -0.94
CA LEU A 99 10.95 14.54 -1.35
C LEU A 99 9.43 14.51 -1.37
N ASP A 100 8.83 13.75 -2.29
CA ASP A 100 7.38 13.57 -2.27
C ASP A 100 6.99 12.57 -1.18
N LEU A 101 7.82 11.56 -0.92
CA LEU A 101 7.67 10.60 0.17
C LEU A 101 9.02 10.31 0.84
N TYR A 102 9.07 10.35 2.18
CA TYR A 102 10.23 9.92 2.95
C TYR A 102 9.87 8.81 3.94
N LEU A 103 10.55 7.67 3.84
CA LEU A 103 10.24 6.49 4.63
C LEU A 103 11.32 6.20 5.68
N ILE A 104 10.94 5.68 6.84
CA ILE A 104 11.87 4.91 7.67
C ILE A 104 12.08 3.56 6.99
N HIS A 105 13.31 3.21 6.59
CA HIS A 105 13.55 2.07 5.70
C HIS A 105 13.25 0.70 6.33
N HIS A 106 13.49 0.55 7.64
CA HIS A 106 13.18 -0.67 8.38
C HIS A 106 13.13 -0.34 9.87
N VAL A 107 12.28 -1.01 10.66
CA VAL A 107 12.31 -0.86 12.13
C VAL A 107 13.71 -1.07 12.73
N MET A 108 14.57 -1.91 12.13
CA MET A 108 15.91 -2.22 12.64
C MET A 108 16.89 -1.04 12.57
N VAL A 109 16.56 0.04 11.87
CA VAL A 109 17.38 1.27 11.86
C VAL A 109 17.08 2.18 13.06
N ILE A 110 16.05 1.84 13.83
CA ILE A 110 15.63 2.55 15.04
C ILE A 110 16.18 1.79 16.25
N PRO A 111 16.84 2.48 17.20
CA PRO A 111 17.17 1.87 18.48
C PRO A 111 15.91 1.39 19.23
N GLU A 112 16.05 0.35 20.04
CA GLU A 112 14.94 -0.21 20.80
C GLU A 112 14.22 0.85 21.65
N GLY A 113 12.89 0.85 21.63
CA GLY A 113 12.06 1.83 22.36
C GLY A 113 12.08 3.26 21.78
N GLN A 114 12.79 3.52 20.68
CA GLN A 114 12.92 4.87 20.11
C GLN A 114 11.99 5.15 18.91
N ILE A 115 11.02 4.27 18.63
CA ILE A 115 10.04 4.49 17.55
C ILE A 115 9.35 5.87 17.69
N PRO A 116 8.81 6.25 18.87
CA PRO A 116 8.20 7.58 19.05
C PRO A 116 9.16 8.74 18.76
N ALA A 117 10.41 8.64 19.24
CA ALA A 117 11.40 9.71 19.08
C ALA A 117 11.85 9.88 17.62
N VAL A 118 12.06 8.77 16.89
CA VAL A 118 12.40 8.82 15.47
C VAL A 118 11.21 9.30 14.64
N TRP A 119 9.99 8.84 14.95
CA TRP A 119 8.80 9.30 14.25
C TRP A 119 8.57 10.81 14.43
N ALA A 120 8.77 11.36 15.64
CA ALA A 120 8.70 12.80 15.88
C ALA A 120 9.70 13.60 15.00
N LYS A 121 10.89 13.05 14.71
CA LYS A 121 11.82 13.66 13.74
C LYS A 121 11.27 13.62 12.32
N MET A 122 10.63 12.52 11.91
CA MET A 122 9.95 12.43 10.60
C MET A 122 8.82 13.47 10.48
N GLU A 123 8.03 13.67 11.54
CA GLU A 123 6.98 14.70 11.59
C GLU A 123 7.58 16.11 11.46
N ALA A 124 8.70 16.38 12.13
CA ALA A 124 9.41 17.65 12.00
C ALA A 124 9.95 17.88 10.57
N ILE A 125 10.49 16.84 9.91
CA ILE A 125 10.92 16.89 8.51
C ILE A 125 9.75 17.26 7.59
N ARG A 126 8.58 16.65 7.80
CA ARG A 126 7.36 17.01 7.07
C ARG A 126 6.94 18.45 7.33
N ALA A 127 6.93 18.88 8.59
CA ALA A 127 6.55 20.25 8.96
C ALA A 127 7.47 21.31 8.35
N ARG A 128 8.75 20.99 8.14
CA ARG A 128 9.73 21.86 7.46
C ARG A 128 9.64 21.81 5.93
N GLY A 129 8.75 21.00 5.35
CA GLY A 129 8.56 20.89 3.89
C GLY A 129 9.64 20.08 3.16
N GLN A 130 10.57 19.46 3.89
CA GLN A 130 11.63 18.63 3.31
C GLN A 130 11.09 17.31 2.72
N ALA A 131 9.95 16.84 3.24
CA ALA A 131 9.17 15.75 2.67
C ALA A 131 7.68 16.13 2.68
N LYS A 132 6.95 15.89 1.59
CA LYS A 132 5.50 16.16 1.53
C LYS A 132 4.69 15.13 2.31
N SER A 133 5.01 13.86 2.10
CA SER A 133 4.48 12.72 2.84
C SER A 133 5.59 12.00 3.59
N ILE A 134 5.26 11.42 4.75
CA ILE A 134 6.15 10.57 5.52
C ILE A 134 5.50 9.21 5.75
N GLY A 135 6.31 8.17 5.81
CA GLY A 135 5.84 6.81 5.99
C GLY A 135 6.92 5.89 6.54
N VAL A 136 6.66 4.59 6.42
CA VAL A 136 7.55 3.54 6.90
C VAL A 136 7.72 2.46 5.85
N SER A 137 8.72 1.60 6.04
CA SER A 137 8.94 0.40 5.25
C SER A 137 9.34 -0.73 6.17
N ASN A 138 8.78 -1.93 5.94
CA ASN A 138 9.02 -3.13 6.76
C ASN A 138 8.61 -2.98 8.23
N PHE A 139 7.46 -2.34 8.48
CA PHE A 139 6.87 -2.22 9.81
C PHE A 139 5.72 -3.21 9.96
N GLY A 140 5.69 -3.91 11.09
CA GLY A 140 4.58 -4.75 11.51
C GLY A 140 3.48 -3.97 12.23
N VAL A 141 2.42 -4.68 12.60
CA VAL A 141 1.31 -4.09 13.37
C VAL A 141 1.78 -3.48 14.71
N PRO A 142 2.63 -4.15 15.52
CA PRO A 142 3.07 -3.58 16.80
C PRO A 142 3.83 -2.26 16.65
N GLU A 143 4.69 -2.13 15.66
CA GLU A 143 5.45 -0.90 15.41
C GLU A 143 4.54 0.23 14.91
N LEU A 144 3.59 -0.09 14.04
CA LEU A 144 2.59 0.88 13.57
C LEU A 144 1.71 1.37 14.73
N GLN A 145 1.31 0.49 15.65
CA GLN A 145 0.56 0.87 16.85
C GLN A 145 1.36 1.83 17.74
N GLN A 146 2.68 1.62 17.89
CA GLN A 146 3.52 2.56 18.63
C GLN A 146 3.57 3.94 17.96
N ILE A 147 3.64 3.99 16.63
CA ILE A 147 3.55 5.26 15.90
C ILE A 147 2.18 5.92 16.13
N LEU A 148 1.07 5.20 15.95
CA LEU A 148 -0.27 5.77 16.09
C LEU A 148 -0.59 6.22 17.52
N ALA A 149 0.01 5.59 18.53
CA ALA A 149 -0.18 5.95 19.92
C ALA A 149 0.63 7.20 20.34
N SER A 150 1.73 7.51 19.65
CA SER A 150 2.67 8.56 20.05
C SER A 150 2.78 9.73 19.07
N GLY A 151 2.49 9.49 17.79
CA GLY A 151 2.57 10.45 16.71
C GLY A 151 1.30 11.27 16.53
N THR A 152 1.45 12.40 15.85
CA THR A 152 0.37 13.29 15.42
C THR A 152 0.02 13.10 13.94
N VAL A 153 0.93 12.51 13.17
CA VAL A 153 0.79 12.22 11.74
C VAL A 153 0.72 10.70 11.55
N VAL A 154 -0.36 10.23 10.94
CA VAL A 154 -0.49 8.83 10.50
C VAL A 154 0.47 8.59 9.32
N PRO A 155 1.26 7.50 9.31
CA PRO A 155 2.10 7.16 8.16
C PRO A 155 1.29 7.14 6.85
N ALA A 156 1.76 7.80 5.81
CA ALA A 156 1.05 7.82 4.53
C ALA A 156 1.15 6.47 3.80
N VAL A 157 2.29 5.80 3.96
CA VAL A 157 2.63 4.54 3.26
C VAL A 157 3.35 3.60 4.23
N ASN A 158 3.07 2.29 4.11
CA ASN A 158 3.94 1.21 4.58
C ASN A 158 4.42 0.39 3.37
N GLN A 159 5.71 0.52 3.03
CA GLN A 159 6.32 -0.17 1.90
C GLN A 159 6.86 -1.55 2.34
N ILE A 160 6.32 -2.66 1.82
CA ILE A 160 6.62 -4.03 2.29
C ILE A 160 6.93 -4.99 1.14
N GLN A 161 7.69 -6.05 1.41
CA GLN A 161 7.88 -7.13 0.44
C GLN A 161 6.55 -7.87 0.27
N LEU A 162 5.95 -7.77 -0.91
CA LEU A 162 4.63 -8.37 -1.12
C LEU A 162 4.51 -9.02 -2.49
N HIS A 163 4.20 -10.31 -2.47
CA HIS A 163 3.93 -11.15 -3.64
C HIS A 163 2.92 -12.26 -3.28
N PRO A 164 2.35 -12.98 -4.26
CA PRO A 164 1.33 -14.00 -3.97
C PRO A 164 1.74 -15.05 -2.92
N TYR A 165 3.01 -15.49 -2.88
CA TYR A 165 3.46 -16.48 -1.89
C TYR A 165 3.50 -16.01 -0.43
N ASN A 166 3.58 -14.71 -0.14
CA ASN A 166 3.59 -14.19 1.24
C ASN A 166 2.33 -13.34 1.58
N TYR A 167 1.46 -13.09 0.60
CA TYR A 167 0.26 -12.27 0.75
C TYR A 167 -0.62 -12.70 1.94
N HIS A 168 -0.87 -14.00 2.09
CA HIS A 168 -1.73 -14.48 3.18
C HIS A 168 -1.13 -14.22 4.57
N ALA A 169 0.18 -14.39 4.72
CA ALA A 169 0.87 -14.14 5.99
C ALA A 169 0.85 -12.65 6.36
N LEU A 170 0.83 -11.76 5.37
CA LEU A 170 0.84 -10.31 5.54
C LEU A 170 -0.58 -9.70 5.64
N LEU A 171 -1.65 -10.50 5.55
CA LEU A 171 -3.03 -10.01 5.70
C LEU A 171 -3.28 -9.20 6.97
N PRO A 172 -2.75 -9.57 8.16
CA PRO A 172 -2.92 -8.74 9.37
C PRO A 172 -2.40 -7.31 9.19
N ILE A 173 -1.20 -7.15 8.62
CA ILE A 173 -0.58 -5.84 8.37
C ILE A 173 -1.37 -5.07 7.31
N ILE A 174 -1.74 -5.73 6.21
CA ILE A 174 -2.49 -5.11 5.11
C ILE A 174 -3.84 -4.59 5.59
N ARG A 175 -4.58 -5.39 6.38
CA ARG A 175 -5.87 -5.00 6.95
C ARG A 175 -5.73 -3.84 7.92
N PHE A 176 -4.77 -3.93 8.84
CA PHE A 176 -4.50 -2.86 9.82
C PHE A 176 -4.13 -1.54 9.12
N CYS A 177 -3.27 -1.59 8.10
CA CYS A 177 -2.93 -0.42 7.30
C CYS A 177 -4.17 0.16 6.61
N GLY A 178 -5.01 -0.68 6.01
CA GLY A 178 -6.26 -0.26 5.38
C GLY A 178 -7.22 0.44 6.36
N GLU A 179 -7.42 -0.11 7.55
CA GLU A 179 -8.25 0.47 8.62
C GLU A 179 -7.72 1.84 9.09
N CYS A 180 -6.40 2.02 9.08
CA CYS A 180 -5.75 3.27 9.47
C CYS A 180 -5.56 4.26 8.29
N GLY A 181 -5.99 3.90 7.08
CA GLY A 181 -5.77 4.72 5.88
C GLY A 181 -4.31 4.79 5.40
N ILE A 182 -3.46 3.85 5.83
CA ILE A 182 -2.06 3.74 5.42
C ILE A 182 -2.01 2.96 4.11
N ALA A 183 -1.46 3.55 3.04
CA ALA A 183 -1.34 2.86 1.76
C ALA A 183 -0.26 1.77 1.80
N ILE A 184 -0.51 0.62 1.17
CA ILE A 184 0.51 -0.41 0.97
C ILE A 184 1.24 -0.16 -0.35
N GLU A 185 2.57 -0.23 -0.28
CA GLU A 185 3.44 -0.20 -1.45
C GLU A 185 4.29 -1.48 -1.50
N ALA A 186 4.07 -2.29 -2.52
CA ALA A 186 4.66 -3.60 -2.68
C ALA A 186 5.98 -3.53 -3.43
N TYR A 187 7.08 -3.98 -2.81
CA TYR A 187 8.34 -4.21 -3.51
C TYR A 187 8.61 -5.71 -3.69
N SER A 188 9.50 -6.04 -4.63
CA SER A 188 9.90 -7.43 -4.94
C SER A 188 8.74 -8.37 -5.31
N SER A 189 7.67 -7.85 -5.90
CA SER A 189 6.47 -8.63 -6.21
C SER A 189 6.67 -9.76 -7.23
N LEU A 190 7.72 -9.67 -8.04
CA LEU A 190 8.06 -10.65 -9.07
C LEU A 190 8.95 -11.81 -8.55
N ILE A 191 9.24 -11.88 -7.25
CA ILE A 191 9.99 -13.00 -6.64
C ILE A 191 9.49 -14.38 -7.10
N PRO A 192 8.17 -14.66 -7.14
CA PRO A 192 7.66 -15.96 -7.53
C PRO A 192 8.15 -16.46 -8.88
N ILE A 193 8.33 -15.57 -9.86
CA ILE A 193 8.70 -15.93 -11.24
C ILE A 193 10.17 -15.64 -11.57
N THR A 194 10.87 -14.86 -10.73
CA THR A 194 12.27 -14.46 -10.97
C THR A 194 13.28 -15.17 -10.08
N ARG A 195 12.89 -15.58 -8.88
CA ARG A 195 13.78 -16.18 -7.87
C ARG A 195 13.35 -17.57 -7.44
N THR A 196 12.05 -17.79 -7.37
CA THR A 196 11.48 -19.10 -7.02
C THR A 196 10.54 -19.64 -8.11
N PRO A 197 10.95 -19.62 -9.40
CA PRO A 197 10.10 -20.09 -10.50
C PRO A 197 9.83 -21.58 -10.39
N GLY A 198 8.81 -22.05 -11.12
CA GLY A 198 8.36 -23.44 -11.16
C GLY A 198 7.42 -23.81 -10.01
N GLY A 199 6.95 -22.84 -9.23
CA GLY A 199 6.05 -23.09 -8.11
C GLY A 199 4.58 -23.17 -8.51
N PRO A 200 3.66 -23.39 -7.55
CA PRO A 200 2.23 -23.56 -7.82
C PRO A 200 1.57 -22.36 -8.52
N LEU A 201 2.18 -21.18 -8.43
CA LEU A 201 1.67 -19.95 -9.05
C LEU A 201 1.87 -19.92 -10.57
N ASP A 202 2.96 -20.49 -11.08
CA ASP A 202 3.33 -20.44 -12.50
C ASP A 202 2.18 -20.88 -13.45
N PRO A 203 1.56 -22.07 -13.29
CA PRO A 203 0.49 -22.50 -14.20
C PRO A 203 -0.73 -21.57 -14.17
N VAL A 204 -1.03 -20.97 -13.00
CA VAL A 204 -2.12 -19.99 -12.87
C VAL A 204 -1.78 -18.71 -13.63
N LEU A 205 -0.56 -18.19 -13.47
CA LEU A 205 -0.12 -16.99 -14.19
C LEU A 205 -0.09 -17.22 -15.70
N PHE A 206 0.42 -18.36 -16.19
CA PHE A 206 0.46 -18.65 -17.63
C PHE A 206 -0.94 -18.74 -18.23
N ARG A 207 -1.88 -19.40 -17.56
CA ARG A 207 -3.27 -19.50 -18.02
C ARG A 207 -3.93 -18.12 -18.13
N ILE A 208 -3.75 -17.27 -17.11
CA ILE A 208 -4.32 -15.91 -17.10
C ILE A 208 -3.64 -15.03 -18.15
N ALA A 209 -2.30 -15.08 -18.24
CA ALA A 209 -1.50 -14.34 -19.21
C ALA A 209 -1.96 -14.63 -20.65
N ASN A 210 -2.19 -15.90 -20.98
CA ASN A 210 -2.73 -16.30 -22.28
C ASN A 210 -4.14 -15.71 -22.55
N ARG A 211 -5.02 -15.68 -21.53
CA ARG A 211 -6.37 -15.09 -21.67
C ARG A 211 -6.30 -13.58 -21.94
N ILE A 212 -5.44 -12.86 -21.21
CA ILE A 212 -5.34 -11.40 -21.30
C ILE A 212 -4.38 -10.92 -22.39
N ASN A 213 -3.75 -11.84 -23.14
CA ASN A 213 -2.67 -11.56 -24.08
C ASN A 213 -1.55 -10.70 -23.46
N GLY A 214 -1.14 -11.07 -22.25
CA GLY A 214 -0.09 -10.40 -21.48
C GLY A 214 0.99 -11.36 -20.99
N THR A 215 1.77 -10.94 -20.00
CA THR A 215 2.84 -11.74 -19.40
C THR A 215 2.53 -12.14 -17.96
N PRO A 216 3.20 -13.16 -17.40
CA PRO A 216 3.10 -13.49 -15.98
C PRO A 216 3.42 -12.30 -15.04
N ALA A 217 4.35 -11.41 -15.43
CA ALA A 217 4.66 -10.22 -14.64
C ALA A 217 3.49 -9.22 -14.64
N GLN A 218 2.89 -8.99 -15.80
CA GLN A 218 1.69 -8.15 -15.92
C GLN A 218 0.51 -8.71 -15.14
N VAL A 219 0.33 -10.04 -15.06
CA VAL A 219 -0.70 -10.67 -14.22
C VAL A 219 -0.48 -10.36 -12.74
N ILE A 220 0.76 -10.47 -12.24
CA ILE A 220 1.07 -10.12 -10.83
C ILE A 220 0.79 -8.64 -10.55
N PHE A 221 1.14 -7.74 -11.46
CA PHE A 221 0.89 -6.31 -11.31
C PHE A 221 -0.60 -5.95 -11.44
N ALA A 222 -1.34 -6.63 -12.32
CA ALA A 222 -2.79 -6.50 -12.41
C ALA A 222 -3.47 -6.97 -11.11
N TRP A 223 -2.95 -8.03 -10.48
CA TRP A 223 -3.42 -8.50 -9.17
C TRP A 223 -3.16 -7.47 -8.06
N LEU A 224 -1.96 -6.89 -7.96
CA LEU A 224 -1.68 -5.80 -7.01
C LEU A 224 -2.58 -4.60 -7.25
N ARG A 225 -2.78 -4.22 -8.52
CA ARG A 225 -3.67 -3.12 -8.92
C ARG A 225 -5.12 -3.39 -8.52
N PHE A 226 -5.61 -4.61 -8.74
CA PHE A 226 -6.95 -5.04 -8.32
C PHE A 226 -7.14 -4.86 -6.81
N LYS A 227 -6.08 -5.11 -6.02
CA LYS A 227 -6.06 -4.90 -4.58
C LYS A 227 -5.86 -3.46 -4.13
N GLY A 228 -5.70 -2.52 -5.06
CA GLY A 228 -5.41 -1.13 -4.74
C GLY A 228 -4.00 -0.89 -4.19
N ILE A 229 -3.10 -1.85 -4.33
CA ILE A 229 -1.74 -1.81 -3.78
C ILE A 229 -0.80 -1.12 -4.78
N MET A 230 0.04 -0.19 -4.29
CA MET A 230 1.07 0.47 -5.10
C MET A 230 2.24 -0.49 -5.36
N ILE A 231 2.99 -0.26 -6.43
CA ILE A 231 3.99 -1.21 -6.93
C ILE A 231 5.34 -0.51 -7.04
N VAL A 232 6.39 -1.11 -6.48
CA VAL A 232 7.79 -0.74 -6.73
C VAL A 232 8.44 -1.89 -7.50
N THR A 233 8.86 -1.61 -8.72
CA THR A 233 9.48 -2.59 -9.62
C THR A 233 10.79 -2.06 -10.20
N THR A 234 11.61 -2.95 -10.74
CA THR A 234 12.88 -2.58 -11.36
C THR A 234 13.16 -3.45 -12.59
N SER A 235 13.83 -2.88 -13.57
CA SER A 235 14.32 -3.59 -14.76
C SER A 235 15.40 -2.76 -15.43
N GLY A 236 16.47 -3.42 -15.89
CA GLY A 236 17.46 -2.81 -16.79
C GLY A 236 17.14 -2.96 -18.28
N LYS A 237 15.93 -3.45 -18.60
CA LYS A 237 15.46 -3.68 -19.96
C LYS A 237 14.26 -2.79 -20.25
N VAL A 238 14.34 -1.96 -21.28
CA VAL A 238 13.30 -0.99 -21.67
C VAL A 238 11.99 -1.69 -22.01
N GLU A 239 12.05 -2.82 -22.72
CA GLU A 239 10.85 -3.55 -23.15
C GLU A 239 10.04 -4.05 -21.95
N ARG A 240 10.71 -4.39 -20.84
CA ARG A 240 10.04 -4.75 -19.58
C ARG A 240 9.44 -3.54 -18.87
N LEU A 241 10.09 -2.38 -18.95
CA LEU A 241 9.56 -1.15 -18.34
C LEU A 241 8.25 -0.75 -19.03
N GLU A 242 8.24 -0.80 -20.37
CA GLU A 242 7.05 -0.58 -21.20
C GLU A 242 5.97 -1.64 -20.90
N GLU A 243 6.34 -2.93 -20.87
CA GLU A 243 5.45 -4.04 -20.49
C GLU A 243 4.78 -3.78 -19.13
N TYR A 244 5.55 -3.34 -18.13
CA TYR A 244 5.04 -3.08 -16.79
C TYR A 244 4.06 -1.92 -16.76
N LEU A 245 4.33 -0.86 -17.53
CA LEU A 245 3.48 0.33 -17.66
C LEU A 245 2.19 0.06 -18.44
N ASP A 246 2.17 -0.96 -19.30
CA ASP A 246 1.02 -1.30 -20.16
C ASP A 246 -0.10 -2.08 -19.45
N VAL A 247 0.12 -2.56 -18.23
CA VAL A 247 -0.89 -3.31 -17.44
C VAL A 247 -2.30 -2.68 -17.42
N PRO A 248 -2.50 -1.35 -17.31
CA PRO A 248 -3.83 -0.74 -17.33
C PRO A 248 -4.55 -0.84 -18.68
N ASN A 249 -3.86 -1.21 -19.77
CA ASN A 249 -4.44 -1.45 -21.09
C ASN A 249 -4.88 -2.90 -21.30
N LEU A 250 -4.49 -3.82 -20.40
CA LEU A 250 -4.88 -5.22 -20.49
C LEU A 250 -6.33 -5.43 -20.04
N PRO A 251 -7.01 -6.48 -20.54
CA PRO A 251 -8.27 -6.93 -19.97
C PRO A 251 -8.17 -7.11 -18.45
N PRO A 252 -9.16 -6.65 -17.66
CA PRO A 252 -9.11 -6.78 -16.22
C PRO A 252 -9.09 -8.25 -15.80
N LEU A 253 -8.52 -8.51 -14.61
CA LEU A 253 -8.67 -9.79 -13.95
C LEU A 253 -10.11 -9.96 -13.47
N THR A 254 -10.63 -11.17 -13.60
CA THR A 254 -11.88 -11.56 -12.93
C THR A 254 -11.63 -11.83 -11.46
N GLU A 255 -12.68 -11.79 -10.63
CA GLU A 255 -12.53 -12.15 -9.21
C GLU A 255 -12.09 -13.60 -9.02
N GLU A 256 -12.53 -14.52 -9.88
CA GLU A 256 -12.11 -15.93 -9.83
C GLU A 256 -10.61 -16.07 -10.07
N GLU A 257 -10.05 -15.35 -11.03
CA GLU A 257 -8.61 -15.35 -11.28
C GLU A 257 -7.81 -14.75 -10.13
N VAL A 258 -8.33 -13.71 -9.49
CA VAL A 258 -7.74 -13.16 -8.26
C VAL A 258 -7.75 -14.21 -7.15
N ARG A 259 -8.86 -14.95 -6.97
CA ARG A 259 -8.96 -16.06 -6.00
C ARG A 259 -8.00 -17.20 -6.34
N ASP A 260 -7.81 -17.51 -7.61
CA ASP A 260 -6.87 -18.55 -8.07
C ASP A 260 -5.42 -18.17 -7.80
N ILE A 261 -5.04 -16.92 -8.06
CA ILE A 261 -3.72 -16.38 -7.71
C ILE A 261 -3.47 -16.50 -6.21
N GLU A 262 -4.44 -16.15 -5.38
CA GLU A 262 -4.32 -16.25 -3.93
C GLU A 262 -4.27 -17.70 -3.43
N ARG A 263 -5.06 -18.61 -4.03
CA ARG A 263 -5.04 -20.04 -3.70
C ARG A 263 -3.68 -20.66 -4.03
N ALA A 264 -3.16 -20.41 -5.24
CA ALA A 264 -1.83 -20.86 -5.64
C ALA A 264 -0.73 -20.19 -4.83
N GLY A 265 -0.90 -18.91 -4.50
CA GLY A 265 -0.03 -18.15 -3.60
C GLY A 265 0.11 -18.83 -2.24
N ARG A 266 -1.02 -19.18 -1.61
CA ARG A 266 -1.04 -19.90 -0.33
C ARG A 266 -0.33 -21.26 -0.40
N GLN A 267 -0.54 -22.02 -1.47
CA GLN A 267 0.14 -23.30 -1.68
C GLN A 267 1.65 -23.12 -1.87
N GLY A 268 2.06 -22.03 -2.51
CA GLY A 268 3.47 -21.72 -2.75
C GLY A 268 4.20 -21.02 -1.60
N ALA A 269 3.57 -20.80 -0.44
CA ALA A 269 4.25 -20.27 0.74
C ALA A 269 5.40 -21.19 1.19
N ALA A 270 5.12 -22.49 1.37
CA ALA A 270 6.15 -23.47 1.70
C ALA A 270 7.21 -23.63 0.58
N TRP A 271 6.79 -23.47 -0.68
CA TRP A 271 7.70 -23.47 -1.82
C TRP A 271 8.70 -22.31 -1.76
N TYR A 272 8.20 -21.12 -1.42
CA TYR A 272 9.00 -19.92 -1.25
C TYR A 272 10.01 -20.09 -0.10
N GLU A 273 9.57 -20.55 1.06
CA GLU A 273 10.43 -20.78 2.23
C GLU A 273 11.55 -21.78 1.96
N ALA A 274 11.23 -22.91 1.32
CA ALA A 274 12.20 -23.95 0.99
C ALA A 274 13.31 -23.44 0.06
N ARG A 275 12.98 -22.53 -0.87
CA ARG A 275 13.93 -21.99 -1.86
C ARG A 275 14.69 -20.76 -1.39
N MET A 276 14.12 -20.00 -0.47
CA MET A 276 14.79 -18.84 0.13
C MET A 276 15.66 -19.19 1.34
N GLY A 277 15.72 -20.48 1.71
CA GLY A 277 16.68 -21.00 2.69
C GLY A 277 16.19 -20.97 4.14
N GLY A 278 14.88 -21.08 4.38
CA GLY A 278 14.25 -21.44 5.68
C GLY A 278 14.41 -20.50 6.87
N ALA A 279 15.50 -19.73 6.98
CA ALA A 279 15.89 -19.02 8.21
C ALA A 279 15.93 -17.49 8.09
N ARG A 280 15.93 -16.92 6.87
CA ARG A 280 15.95 -15.45 6.66
C ARG A 280 14.57 -14.86 6.33
N SER A 281 13.79 -15.49 5.45
CA SER A 281 12.47 -14.99 5.06
C SER A 281 11.45 -15.06 6.20
N VAL A 282 11.54 -16.11 7.02
CA VAL A 282 10.66 -16.30 8.17
C VAL A 282 10.93 -15.25 9.23
N LYS A 283 12.19 -14.92 9.57
CA LYS A 283 12.48 -13.82 10.52
C LYS A 283 12.07 -12.45 10.00
N GLU A 284 12.23 -12.16 8.71
CA GLU A 284 11.82 -10.88 8.11
C GLU A 284 10.30 -10.71 8.06
N VAL A 285 9.55 -11.80 7.83
CA VAL A 285 8.07 -11.80 7.84
C VAL A 285 7.52 -11.94 9.27
N GLU A 286 8.12 -12.75 10.14
CA GLU A 286 7.76 -12.89 11.56
C GLU A 286 8.04 -11.62 12.35
N ALA A 287 9.15 -10.92 12.09
CA ALA A 287 9.40 -9.60 12.66
C ALA A 287 8.35 -8.55 12.22
N GLN A 288 7.62 -8.80 11.12
CA GLN A 288 6.52 -7.94 10.69
C GLN A 288 5.15 -8.42 11.22
N VAL A 289 5.02 -9.67 11.68
CA VAL A 289 3.72 -10.31 11.96
C VAL A 289 3.51 -10.66 13.43
N LEU A 290 4.57 -10.84 14.24
CA LEU A 290 4.44 -11.35 15.61
C LEU A 290 4.54 -10.25 16.67
N HIS A 291 3.40 -9.83 17.21
CA HIS A 291 3.05 -9.84 18.64
C HIS A 291 1.51 -9.73 18.75
N GLU A 292 0.90 -10.47 19.70
CA GLU A 292 -0.56 -10.57 19.84
C GLU A 292 -1.24 -9.18 19.90
N PRO A 293 -2.39 -8.99 19.22
CA PRO A 293 -3.10 -7.73 19.24
C PRO A 293 -3.61 -7.41 20.66
N VAL A 294 -3.20 -6.27 21.20
CA VAL A 294 -3.89 -5.65 22.32
C VAL A 294 -5.29 -5.25 21.84
N ARG A 295 -6.33 -5.71 22.54
CA ARG A 295 -7.73 -5.45 22.19
C ARG A 295 -7.98 -3.93 22.11
N PRO A 296 -8.68 -3.42 21.08
CA PRO A 296 -8.95 -1.99 20.96
C PRO A 296 -9.88 -1.52 22.08
N GLY A 297 -9.31 -0.81 23.06
CA GLY A 297 -10.05 0.05 23.97
C GLY A 297 -10.22 1.43 23.33
N GLU A 298 -11.43 1.69 22.84
CA GLU A 298 -12.02 3.03 22.61
C GLU A 298 -11.13 4.13 22.03
N ALA A 299 -10.67 3.96 20.79
CA ALA A 299 -10.33 5.11 19.93
C ALA A 299 -11.57 5.52 19.14
N ARG A 300 -12.22 6.63 19.53
CA ARG A 300 -13.29 7.26 18.76
C ARG A 300 -12.75 7.74 17.41
N MET A 301 -13.08 7.04 16.33
CA MET A 301 -12.88 7.52 14.96
C MET A 301 -14.24 7.75 14.29
N ARG A 302 -14.52 9.03 13.97
CA ARG A 302 -15.59 9.42 13.03
C ARG A 302 -14.97 9.47 11.64
N GLY A 303 -15.57 8.78 10.69
CA GLY A 303 -15.23 8.90 9.27
C GLY A 303 -15.42 7.58 8.54
N ALA A 304 -16.56 7.45 7.89
CA ALA A 304 -16.94 6.24 7.15
C ALA A 304 -16.09 6.05 5.88
N LEU A 305 -15.64 4.82 5.66
CA LEU A 305 -15.52 4.26 4.32
C LEU A 305 -16.00 2.80 4.38
N THR A 306 -16.96 2.47 3.52
CA THR A 306 -17.61 1.16 3.43
C THR A 306 -16.63 0.08 2.99
N VAL A 307 -16.44 -0.91 3.84
CA VAL A 307 -15.85 -2.21 3.49
C VAL A 307 -16.96 -3.08 2.90
N PHE A 308 -16.68 -3.71 1.75
CA PHE A 308 -17.57 -4.69 1.13
C PHE A 308 -17.77 -5.88 2.09
N ASP A 309 -19.01 -6.08 2.50
CA ASP A 309 -19.43 -7.20 3.34
C ASP A 309 -19.62 -8.45 2.47
N ASP A 310 -19.02 -9.55 2.90
CA ASP A 310 -19.09 -10.88 2.30
C ASP A 310 -20.39 -11.54 2.77
N LYS A 311 -21.40 -11.60 1.91
CA LYS A 311 -22.57 -12.46 2.13
C LYS A 311 -22.85 -13.31 0.90
N SER A 312 -22.52 -14.58 1.09
CA SER A 312 -22.94 -15.76 0.36
C SER A 312 -24.36 -15.67 -0.21
N VAL A 313 -24.46 -16.05 -1.47
CA VAL A 313 -25.68 -16.31 -2.23
C VAL A 313 -26.31 -17.62 -1.75
N ASP A 314 -27.57 -17.57 -1.30
CA ASP A 314 -28.46 -18.73 -1.36
C ASP A 314 -29.19 -18.70 -2.71
N VAL A 315 -29.16 -19.85 -3.39
CA VAL A 315 -29.77 -20.12 -4.69
C VAL A 315 -31.18 -20.68 -4.44
N GLU A 316 -32.20 -20.15 -5.10
CA GLU A 316 -33.28 -20.99 -5.63
C GLU A 316 -34.12 -20.34 -6.76
N ALA A 317 -34.02 -21.00 -7.92
CA ALA A 317 -34.97 -21.22 -9.03
C ALA A 317 -36.14 -20.26 -9.36
N GLN A 318 -36.06 -19.75 -10.60
CA GLN A 318 -37.05 -19.72 -11.68
C GLN A 318 -38.56 -19.73 -11.35
N VAL A 319 -39.32 -18.76 -11.90
CA VAL A 319 -40.47 -18.99 -12.83
C VAL A 319 -40.70 -17.73 -13.70
N LEU A 320 -40.99 -17.99 -14.98
CA LEU A 320 -41.30 -17.08 -16.10
C LEU A 320 -42.68 -16.40 -15.98
N HIS A 321 -42.83 -15.12 -16.36
CA HIS A 321 -43.79 -14.63 -17.38
C HIS A 321 -43.81 -13.09 -17.56
N GLU A 322 -44.28 -12.70 -18.74
CA GLU A 322 -44.21 -11.45 -19.51
C GLU A 322 -44.86 -10.15 -18.95
N PRO A 323 -44.69 -8.99 -19.64
CA PRO A 323 -44.78 -7.64 -19.08
C PRO A 323 -46.08 -6.88 -19.42
N THR A 324 -46.53 -5.95 -18.57
CA THR A 324 -47.39 -4.80 -18.96
C THR A 324 -47.33 -3.69 -17.88
N VAL A 325 -46.84 -2.48 -18.21
CA VAL A 325 -47.56 -1.25 -18.66
C VAL A 325 -48.12 -0.34 -17.54
N ARG A 326 -47.52 0.88 -17.51
CA ARG A 326 -48.03 2.24 -17.18
C ARG A 326 -48.48 2.64 -15.75
N TRP A 327 -47.68 3.56 -15.21
CA TRP A 327 -48.00 4.82 -14.52
C TRP A 327 -49.47 5.19 -14.26
N ARG A 328 -49.79 5.43 -12.99
CA ARG A 328 -50.67 6.54 -12.56
C ARG A 328 -50.16 7.20 -11.27
N ARG A 329 -49.96 8.52 -11.34
CA ARG A 329 -49.92 9.43 -10.19
C ARG A 329 -51.30 9.48 -9.53
N VAL A 330 -51.35 9.43 -8.21
CA VAL A 330 -52.40 10.08 -7.42
C VAL A 330 -51.71 10.86 -6.30
N VAL A 331 -51.97 12.16 -6.29
CA VAL A 331 -51.70 13.10 -5.20
C VAL A 331 -52.97 13.16 -4.37
N LEU A 332 -52.87 13.17 -3.04
CA LEU A 332 -53.77 13.93 -2.17
C LEU A 332 -53.20 14.11 -0.76
N LEU A 333 -53.17 15.39 -0.36
CA LEU A 333 -52.93 15.93 0.98
C LEU A 333 -53.99 15.47 1.99
N GLY A 334 -53.63 15.48 3.28
CA GLY A 334 -54.58 15.49 4.39
C GLY A 334 -53.91 15.79 5.73
N ILE A 335 -54.14 17.00 6.25
CA ILE A 335 -53.73 17.54 7.55
C ILE A 335 -54.73 17.11 8.64
N ALA A 336 -54.27 16.85 9.87
CA ALA A 336 -54.81 17.39 11.15
C ALA A 336 -54.71 16.42 12.36
N THR A 337 -53.86 16.81 13.31
CA THR A 337 -54.00 16.83 14.79
C THR A 337 -54.97 15.90 15.54
N CYS A 338 -54.49 15.31 16.64
CA CYS A 338 -55.26 15.20 17.90
C CYS A 338 -54.35 15.07 19.14
N SER A 339 -54.71 15.85 20.18
CA SER A 339 -54.11 16.05 21.51
C SER A 339 -54.44 14.87 22.47
N ALA A 340 -53.52 14.39 23.33
CA ALA A 340 -53.20 14.79 24.71
C ALA A 340 -53.86 13.98 25.86
N VAL A 341 -53.10 13.89 26.97
CA VAL A 341 -53.46 13.66 28.39
C VAL A 341 -53.34 12.22 28.95
N CYS A 342 -52.37 12.01 29.87
CA CYS A 342 -52.67 11.76 31.30
C CYS A 342 -51.42 11.87 32.20
N LEU A 343 -51.56 12.67 33.27
CA LEU A 343 -50.66 12.91 34.42
C LEU A 343 -51.08 12.01 35.59
N THR A 344 -50.14 11.64 36.48
CA THR A 344 -50.16 11.82 37.96
C THR A 344 -49.06 10.96 38.62
N LEU A 345 -48.04 11.57 39.26
CA LEU A 345 -47.84 11.86 40.70
C LEU A 345 -47.45 10.65 41.58
N ARG A 346 -46.23 10.69 42.16
CA ARG A 346 -45.98 10.95 43.61
C ARG A 346 -44.48 10.86 43.95
N ALA A 347 -44.01 11.87 44.67
CA ALA A 347 -42.75 11.87 45.42
C ALA A 347 -42.91 11.07 46.73
N TRP A 348 -41.79 10.68 47.36
CA TRP A 348 -41.47 10.92 48.78
C TRP A 348 -40.00 10.59 49.09
N ASN A 349 -39.46 11.38 50.00
CA ASN A 349 -38.11 11.47 50.57
C ASN A 349 -37.78 10.32 51.56
N TRP A 350 -36.51 9.91 51.73
CA TRP A 350 -35.63 10.23 52.88
C TRP A 350 -34.32 9.41 52.95
N MET A 351 -33.32 10.09 53.52
CA MET A 351 -31.94 9.78 53.95
C MET A 351 -31.56 8.36 54.43
N ALA A 352 -30.29 7.98 54.19
CA ALA A 352 -29.26 7.88 55.24
C ALA A 352 -27.84 7.72 54.66
N SER A 353 -26.95 8.55 55.20
CA SER A 353 -25.48 8.57 55.15
C SER A 353 -24.83 7.29 55.71
N TRP A 354 -23.71 6.85 55.11
CA TRP A 354 -22.37 6.67 55.70
C TRP A 354 -21.34 6.49 54.57
#